data_AF-W9I2N6-F1
#
_entry.id   AF-W9I2N6-F1
#
_cell.length_a   1.000
_cell.length_b   1.000
_cell.length_c   1.000
_cell.angle_alpha   90.00
_cell.angle_beta   90.00
_cell.angle_gamma   90.00
#
_symmetry.space_group_name_H-M   'P 1'
#
loop_
_entity.id
_entity.type
_entity.pdbx_description
1 polymer ?
#
loop_
_entity_poly.entity_id
_entity_poly.type
_entity_poly.pdbx_seq_one_letter_code
_entity_poly.pdbx_strand_id
1 'polypeptide(L)'
;MRRPVPLLPSPSKPAESQTAAVVTQTEIVLRKRKRPVSSACEECRKRKSKCNVPWPCTPCLHRNTDCHFGPKADLEMHHRALQRKYSDVQAENTHFQAVYSLLREKPENIALAILRRIRAGADPDAILSLMENGDLLMQLHLAPSSQFRYAFPYRSALPSIPVGTKSAYMEALALEAPYPGQEPSEPCDYQPISDLEAPRYMPYHSAKLVEPMLDIATISAWTTVCTDESLLHSLMEAYILHIYSAFPFFHKDCFIRDLVSGSKRFCSSLLVNAVLAHACHATPKIAHRNEHWNPQNIGYLFLAEARRLLELETARSKITTVQAMLVMNIIMNDHGVDGASYQYLTKAVALAKRMGLFNSPSDDMEHDVDPSTKVVCEVTAWALFAWQGVMSSMLYEPPLITEPPQTSYPDPLEMPFWYSDLRVRYPSSQEVISTSNHQTFKAYLEFWAIFNDIASVSFPPGRDRSFSLSQAVDFYARSRSWFEGLPNDLQPGKIVLPCQLKLQYVINFCSSCFLIASVFNIGFF
;
A
#
# COMPACT_ATOMS: atom_id res chain seq x y z
N MET A 1 -1.93 48.28 9.59
CA MET A 1 -1.88 47.32 10.73
C MET A 1 -0.81 46.29 10.42
N ARG A 2 0.19 46.15 11.32
CA ARG A 2 1.42 45.35 11.11
C ARG A 2 1.13 43.85 11.32
N ARG A 3 1.56 43.00 10.39
CA ARG A 3 1.49 41.52 10.51
C ARG A 3 2.56 41.03 11.49
N PRO A 4 2.28 40.04 12.38
CA PRO A 4 3.29 39.46 13.24
C PRO A 4 4.24 38.53 12.45
N VAL A 5 5.54 38.61 12.77
CA VAL A 5 6.62 37.78 12.23
C VAL A 5 6.77 36.51 13.10
N PRO A 6 6.95 35.31 12.53
CA PRO A 6 7.21 34.10 13.30
C PRO A 6 8.61 34.13 13.93
N LEU A 7 8.70 33.84 15.23
CA LEU A 7 9.97 33.71 15.95
C LEU A 7 10.65 32.38 15.56
N LEU A 8 11.82 32.47 14.92
CA LEU A 8 12.73 31.34 14.73
C LEU A 8 13.44 30.99 16.05
N PRO A 9 13.70 29.70 16.35
CA PRO A 9 14.49 29.31 17.52
C PRO A 9 15.98 29.69 17.34
N SER A 10 16.62 30.04 18.47
CA SER A 10 18.01 30.54 18.52
C SER A 10 19.04 29.53 17.98
N PRO A 11 20.17 30.00 17.42
CA PRO A 11 21.26 29.13 16.98
C PRO A 11 22.06 28.60 18.18
N SER A 12 22.22 27.27 18.28
CA SER A 12 23.15 26.64 19.21
C SER A 12 24.59 26.81 18.71
N LYS A 13 25.47 27.21 19.64
CA LYS A 13 26.93 27.33 19.44
C LYS A 13 27.59 25.97 19.19
N PRO A 14 28.76 25.94 18.51
CA PRO A 14 29.45 24.70 18.15
C PRO A 14 30.15 24.08 19.36
N ALA A 15 30.03 22.77 19.52
CA ALA A 15 30.83 21.99 20.46
C ALA A 15 31.81 21.10 19.68
N GLU A 16 33.04 21.10 20.18
CA GLU A 16 34.26 20.55 19.60
C GLU A 16 34.28 19.02 19.50
N SER A 17 35.18 18.59 18.62
CA SER A 17 35.55 17.21 18.28
C SER A 17 35.90 16.34 19.50
N GLN A 18 35.24 15.19 19.63
CA GLN A 18 35.81 14.02 20.32
C GLN A 18 35.49 12.70 19.58
N THR A 19 36.59 11.98 19.36
CA THR A 19 36.86 10.65 18.82
C THR A 19 35.85 9.52 19.05
N ALA A 20 35.90 8.60 18.09
CA ALA A 20 35.13 7.36 17.95
C ALA A 20 35.09 6.45 19.18
N ALA A 21 33.89 5.92 19.45
CA ALA A 21 33.69 4.63 20.10
C ALA A 21 32.38 3.99 19.59
N VAL A 22 32.50 2.76 19.10
CA VAL A 22 31.41 1.89 18.65
C VAL A 22 30.51 1.57 19.86
N VAL A 23 29.22 1.86 19.77
CA VAL A 23 28.21 1.41 20.76
C VAL A 23 26.98 0.88 20.04
N THR A 24 26.71 -0.40 20.33
CA THR A 24 25.61 -1.25 19.93
C THR A 24 24.23 -0.73 20.32
N GLN A 25 23.26 -1.05 19.46
CA GLN A 25 21.80 -1.04 19.60
C GLN A 25 21.26 -0.81 21.03
N THR A 26 20.39 0.19 21.19
CA THR A 26 19.47 0.23 22.33
C THR A 26 18.10 0.73 21.88
N GLU A 27 17.10 -0.13 22.03
CA GLU A 27 15.69 0.14 21.78
C GLU A 27 15.17 1.29 22.66
N ILE A 28 14.49 2.27 22.05
CA ILE A 28 13.83 3.36 22.78
C ILE A 28 12.37 2.96 23.03
N VAL A 29 12.07 2.44 24.22
CA VAL A 29 10.71 2.16 24.68
C VAL A 29 10.01 3.44 25.16
N LEU A 30 8.94 3.85 24.48
CA LEU A 30 8.05 4.95 24.88
C LEU A 30 7.31 4.62 26.19
N ARG A 31 7.57 5.39 27.26
CA ARG A 31 6.96 5.19 28.59
C ARG A 31 5.53 5.75 28.68
N LYS A 32 4.53 4.86 28.89
CA LYS A 32 3.15 5.22 29.30
C LYS A 32 3.15 6.02 30.62
N ARG A 33 2.42 7.14 30.66
CA ARG A 33 2.20 7.96 31.89
C ARG A 33 1.32 7.19 32.89
N LYS A 34 1.88 6.85 34.06
CA LYS A 34 1.16 6.11 35.14
C LYS A 34 0.33 7.05 36.02
N ARG A 35 -0.85 6.57 36.46
CA ARG A 35 -1.78 7.23 37.41
C ARG A 35 -1.11 7.51 38.77
N PRO A 36 -1.47 8.60 39.47
CA PRO A 36 -0.92 8.89 40.79
C PRO A 36 -1.32 7.82 41.82
N VAL A 37 -0.37 7.44 42.67
CA VAL A 37 -0.55 6.43 43.72
C VAL A 37 -1.08 7.09 44.99
N SER A 38 -2.03 6.46 45.70
CA SER A 38 -2.65 7.00 46.92
C SER A 38 -1.70 7.06 48.14
N SER A 39 -0.62 6.27 48.15
CA SER A 39 0.45 6.34 49.15
C SER A 39 1.80 6.00 48.51
N ALA A 40 2.84 6.76 48.81
CA ALA A 40 4.22 6.50 48.39
C ALA A 40 4.98 5.68 49.45
N CYS A 41 5.91 4.82 49.01
CA CYS A 41 6.75 4.03 49.94
C CYS A 41 7.57 4.95 50.84
N GLU A 42 8.02 4.45 51.99
CA GLU A 42 8.76 5.24 52.97
C GLU A 42 10.03 5.85 52.39
N GLU A 43 10.79 5.11 51.56
CA GLU A 43 11.98 5.65 50.91
C GLU A 43 11.69 6.72 49.86
N CYS A 44 10.62 6.58 49.08
CA CYS A 44 10.19 7.63 48.16
C CYS A 44 9.64 8.85 48.92
N ARG A 45 9.00 8.63 50.08
CA ARG A 45 8.47 9.69 50.95
C ARG A 45 9.61 10.47 51.61
N LYS A 46 10.61 9.79 52.19
CA LYS A 46 11.83 10.41 52.76
C LYS A 46 12.56 11.27 51.73
N ARG A 47 12.63 10.79 50.48
CA ARG A 47 13.38 11.45 49.40
C ARG A 47 12.54 12.42 48.55
N LYS A 48 11.25 12.61 48.87
CA LYS A 48 10.31 13.42 48.08
C LYS A 48 10.29 13.06 46.58
N SER A 49 10.49 11.79 46.24
CA SER A 49 10.48 11.31 44.85
C SER A 49 9.15 10.66 44.47
N LYS A 50 8.77 10.75 43.19
CA LYS A 50 7.53 10.11 42.69
C LYS A 50 7.62 8.59 42.80
N CYS A 51 6.81 8.00 43.68
CA CYS A 51 6.66 6.55 43.80
C CYS A 51 5.72 6.04 42.71
N ASN A 52 6.07 4.93 42.06
CA ASN A 52 5.18 4.22 41.15
C ASN A 52 4.92 2.79 41.67
N VAL A 53 3.69 2.33 41.51
CA VAL A 53 3.28 0.93 41.75
C VAL A 53 3.54 0.16 40.44
N PRO A 54 3.89 -1.15 40.44
CA PRO A 54 3.91 -2.12 41.57
C PRO A 54 5.26 -2.27 42.31
N TRP A 55 5.25 -3.06 43.39
CA TRP A 55 6.36 -3.35 44.32
C TRP A 55 7.38 -4.34 43.71
N PRO A 56 8.70 -4.14 43.92
CA PRO A 56 9.31 -2.91 44.44
C PRO A 56 9.11 -1.76 43.44
N CYS A 57 8.93 -0.55 43.96
CA CYS A 57 8.75 0.64 43.14
C CYS A 57 9.93 0.80 42.15
N THR A 58 9.70 1.24 40.90
CA THR A 58 10.79 1.36 39.90
C THR A 58 11.95 2.25 40.39
N PRO A 59 11.72 3.40 41.06
CA PRO A 59 12.79 4.17 41.69
C PRO A 59 13.59 3.39 42.74
N CYS A 60 12.91 2.54 43.52
CA CYS A 60 13.51 1.73 44.57
C CYS A 60 14.36 0.61 43.97
N LEU A 61 13.85 -0.04 42.92
CA LEU A 61 14.53 -1.09 42.16
C LEU A 61 15.79 -0.55 41.48
N HIS A 62 15.71 0.59 40.79
CA HIS A 62 16.87 1.22 40.13
C HIS A 62 17.96 1.64 41.10
N ARG A 63 17.58 1.96 42.34
CA ARG A 63 18.50 2.44 43.39
C ARG A 63 18.99 1.32 44.30
N ASN A 64 18.51 0.10 44.09
CA ASN A 64 18.77 -1.05 44.94
C ASN A 64 18.48 -0.75 46.43
N THR A 65 17.37 -0.05 46.70
CA THR A 65 16.95 0.34 48.05
C THR A 65 15.67 -0.39 48.43
N ASP A 66 15.56 -0.79 49.70
CA ASP A 66 14.42 -1.54 50.20
C ASP A 66 13.11 -0.72 50.17
N CYS A 67 12.09 -1.26 49.51
CA CYS A 67 10.82 -0.59 49.26
C CYS A 67 9.79 -1.06 50.29
N HIS A 68 9.54 -0.27 51.33
CA HIS A 68 8.58 -0.61 52.38
C HIS A 68 7.48 0.46 52.55
N PHE A 69 6.29 0.00 52.89
CA PHE A 69 5.06 0.75 53.18
C PHE A 69 4.53 0.44 54.60
N GLY A 70 5.23 -0.43 55.35
CA GLY A 70 4.91 -0.85 56.71
C GLY A 70 4.55 -2.35 56.78
N PRO A 71 4.75 -3.02 57.93
CA PRO A 71 4.81 -4.48 58.02
C PRO A 71 3.55 -5.24 57.53
N LYS A 72 2.35 -4.66 57.67
CA LYS A 72 1.10 -5.27 57.14
C LYS A 72 0.90 -4.98 55.65
N ALA A 73 1.20 -3.75 55.22
CA ALA A 73 1.03 -3.34 53.83
C ALA A 73 2.06 -3.99 52.90
N ASP A 74 3.28 -4.23 53.40
CA ASP A 74 4.36 -4.87 52.65
C ASP A 74 4.05 -6.34 52.36
N LEU A 75 3.52 -7.07 53.33
CA LEU A 75 3.13 -8.47 53.12
C LEU A 75 1.99 -8.59 52.10
N GLU A 76 0.97 -7.74 52.19
CA GLU A 76 -0.14 -7.72 51.21
C GLU A 76 0.34 -7.31 49.81
N MET A 77 1.22 -6.30 49.71
CA MET A 77 1.72 -5.80 48.44
C MET A 77 2.69 -6.80 47.78
N HIS A 78 3.52 -7.48 48.58
CA HIS A 78 4.38 -8.57 48.16
C HIS A 78 3.57 -9.77 47.66
N HIS A 79 2.55 -10.19 48.42
CA HIS A 79 1.67 -11.28 48.02
C HIS A 79 0.92 -10.96 46.72
N ARG A 80 0.39 -9.75 46.56
CA ARG A 80 -0.26 -9.31 45.31
C ARG A 80 0.72 -9.24 44.14
N ALA A 81 1.95 -8.79 44.37
CA ALA A 81 2.99 -8.76 43.32
C ALA A 81 3.39 -10.18 42.89
N LEU A 82 3.51 -11.10 43.84
CA LEU A 82 3.83 -12.50 43.58
C LEU A 82 2.68 -13.21 42.87
N GLN A 83 1.43 -12.97 43.28
CA GLN A 83 0.23 -13.48 42.60
C GLN A 83 0.15 -13.01 41.15
N ARG A 84 0.46 -11.74 40.86
CA ARG A 84 0.51 -11.23 39.48
C ARG A 84 1.60 -11.91 38.66
N LYS A 85 2.82 -12.02 39.20
CA LYS A 85 3.90 -12.75 38.51
C LYS A 85 3.52 -14.21 38.26
N TYR A 86 2.87 -14.86 39.22
CA TYR A 86 2.40 -16.22 39.08
C TYR A 86 1.31 -16.33 37.99
N SER A 87 0.34 -15.41 37.95
CA SER A 87 -0.68 -15.39 36.90
C SER A 87 -0.09 -15.10 35.52
N ASP A 88 0.88 -14.20 35.43
CA ASP A 88 1.54 -13.83 34.17
C ASP A 88 2.33 -15.02 33.61
N VAL A 89 3.13 -15.69 34.46
CA VAL A 89 3.87 -16.91 34.09
C VAL A 89 2.92 -18.06 33.76
N GLN A 90 1.79 -18.17 34.47
CA GLN A 90 0.81 -19.20 34.19
C GLN A 90 0.13 -18.98 32.82
N ALA A 91 -0.19 -17.73 32.47
CA ALA A 91 -0.72 -17.37 31.16
C ALA A 91 0.29 -17.69 30.04
N GLU A 92 1.56 -17.28 30.21
CA GLU A 92 2.62 -17.58 29.25
C GLU A 92 2.81 -19.10 29.05
N ASN A 93 2.78 -19.86 30.15
CA ASN A 93 2.86 -21.32 30.11
C ASN A 93 1.66 -21.95 29.38
N THR A 94 0.45 -21.40 29.53
CA THR A 94 -0.72 -21.90 28.78
C THR A 94 -0.56 -21.73 27.27
N HIS A 95 0.08 -20.64 26.83
CA HIS A 95 0.31 -20.41 25.40
C HIS A 95 1.37 -21.37 24.83
N PHE A 96 2.46 -21.62 25.56
CA PHE A 96 3.44 -22.64 25.18
C PHE A 96 2.83 -24.05 25.13
N GLN A 97 1.97 -24.39 26.09
CA GLN A 97 1.24 -25.66 26.10
C GLN A 97 0.32 -25.79 24.89
N ALA A 98 -0.41 -24.73 24.54
CA ALA A 98 -1.26 -24.73 23.36
C ALA A 98 -0.45 -24.92 22.06
N VAL A 99 0.69 -24.23 21.90
CA VAL A 99 1.58 -24.42 20.74
C VAL A 99 2.13 -25.86 20.69
N TYR A 100 2.49 -26.43 21.84
CA TYR A 100 2.93 -27.82 21.92
C TYR A 100 1.83 -28.81 21.54
N SER A 101 0.60 -28.62 22.02
CA SER A 101 -0.56 -29.42 21.61
C SER A 101 -0.81 -29.33 20.11
N LEU A 102 -0.67 -28.14 19.51
CA LEU A 102 -0.78 -27.97 18.06
C LEU A 102 0.30 -28.76 17.30
N LEU A 103 1.55 -28.75 17.76
CA LEU A 103 2.63 -29.55 17.17
C LEU A 103 2.36 -31.06 17.27
N ARG A 104 1.65 -31.50 18.31
CA ARG A 104 1.36 -32.91 18.57
C ARG A 104 0.13 -33.42 17.81
N GLU A 105 -0.91 -32.60 17.70
CA GLU A 105 -2.23 -33.01 17.22
C GLU A 105 -2.44 -32.72 15.74
N LYS A 106 -1.76 -31.70 15.18
CA LYS A 106 -1.96 -31.30 13.79
C LYS A 106 -1.13 -32.17 12.82
N PRO A 107 -1.60 -32.33 11.57
CA PRO A 107 -0.85 -32.99 10.50
C PRO A 107 0.59 -32.48 10.32
N GLU A 108 1.48 -33.34 9.80
CA GLU A 108 2.93 -33.09 9.74
C GLU A 108 3.31 -31.80 8.99
N ASN A 109 2.62 -31.48 7.90
CA ASN A 109 2.83 -30.24 7.15
C ASN A 109 2.58 -28.98 8.02
N ILE A 110 1.57 -29.03 8.89
CA ILE A 110 1.20 -27.93 9.80
C ILE A 110 2.21 -27.84 10.94
N ALA A 111 2.57 -28.98 11.54
CA ALA A 111 3.58 -29.02 12.59
C ALA A 111 4.95 -28.47 12.12
N LEU A 112 5.37 -28.81 10.89
CA LEU A 112 6.59 -28.28 10.28
C LEU A 112 6.54 -26.76 10.05
N ALA A 113 5.37 -26.23 9.69
CA ALA A 113 5.17 -24.79 9.52
C ALA A 113 5.30 -24.04 10.85
N ILE A 114 4.68 -24.57 11.91
CA ILE A 114 4.80 -24.05 13.28
C ILE A 114 6.27 -24.08 13.71
N LEU A 115 6.98 -25.20 13.48
CA LEU A 115 8.40 -25.34 13.84
C LEU A 115 9.29 -24.30 13.15
N ARG A 116 9.05 -24.02 11.86
CA ARG A 116 9.78 -22.97 11.12
C ARG A 116 9.58 -21.59 11.74
N ARG A 117 8.36 -21.27 12.20
CA ARG A 117 8.05 -20.00 12.88
C ARG A 117 8.71 -19.90 14.24
N ILE A 118 8.72 -20.97 15.02
CA ILE A 118 9.46 -21.04 16.29
C ILE A 118 10.95 -20.76 16.04
N ARG A 119 11.55 -21.39 15.02
CA ARG A 119 12.96 -21.14 14.65
C ARG A 119 13.23 -19.71 14.17
N ALA A 120 12.23 -19.03 13.61
CA ALA A 120 12.32 -17.63 13.21
C ALA A 120 12.14 -16.65 14.38
N GLY A 121 11.93 -17.14 15.61
CA GLY A 121 11.76 -16.31 16.80
C GLY A 121 10.35 -15.71 16.96
N ALA A 122 9.32 -16.32 16.37
CA ALA A 122 7.94 -15.88 16.54
C ALA A 122 7.43 -16.15 17.96
N ASP A 123 6.73 -15.17 18.53
CA ASP A 123 6.07 -15.27 19.84
C ASP A 123 4.92 -16.31 19.84
N PRO A 124 4.71 -17.09 20.92
CA PRO A 124 3.64 -18.09 20.98
C PRO A 124 2.25 -17.53 20.69
N ASP A 125 1.93 -16.31 21.14
CA ASP A 125 0.62 -15.69 20.95
C ASP A 125 0.37 -15.40 19.47
N ALA A 126 1.42 -14.99 18.76
CA ALA A 126 1.36 -14.76 17.33
C ALA A 126 1.11 -16.08 16.57
N ILE A 127 1.71 -17.19 17.00
CA ILE A 127 1.50 -18.52 16.40
C ILE A 127 0.06 -18.99 16.64
N LEU A 128 -0.45 -18.84 17.87
CA LEU A 128 -1.81 -19.23 18.23
C LEU A 128 -2.84 -18.40 17.48
N SER A 129 -2.67 -17.08 17.41
CA SER A 129 -3.56 -16.20 16.67
C SER A 129 -3.60 -16.55 15.18
N LEU A 130 -2.45 -16.85 14.56
CA LEU A 130 -2.40 -17.31 13.16
C LEU A 130 -3.13 -18.66 12.94
N MET A 131 -3.17 -19.51 13.96
CA MET A 131 -3.86 -20.80 13.90
C MET A 131 -5.37 -20.67 14.13
N GLU A 132 -5.78 -19.84 15.08
CA GLU A 132 -7.18 -19.49 15.32
C GLU A 132 -7.81 -18.82 14.09
N ASN A 133 -7.04 -17.98 13.39
CA ASN A 133 -7.49 -17.31 12.17
C ASN A 133 -7.40 -18.17 10.89
N GLY A 134 -6.84 -19.39 10.97
CA GLY A 134 -6.68 -20.30 9.81
C GLY A 134 -5.56 -19.91 8.84
N ASP A 135 -4.85 -18.81 9.07
CA ASP A 135 -3.82 -18.25 8.17
C ASP A 135 -2.68 -19.22 7.88
N LEU A 136 -2.25 -20.01 8.87
CA LEU A 136 -1.16 -20.97 8.68
C LEU A 136 -1.58 -22.16 7.80
N LEU A 137 -2.84 -22.61 7.89
CA LEU A 137 -3.37 -23.67 7.03
C LEU A 137 -3.47 -23.21 5.58
N MET A 138 -3.87 -21.95 5.39
CA MET A 138 -3.93 -21.30 4.08
C MET A 138 -2.55 -21.11 3.47
N GLN A 139 -1.55 -20.71 4.26
CA GLN A 139 -0.16 -20.64 3.79
C GLN A 139 0.41 -21.99 3.34
N LEU A 140 -0.15 -23.10 3.84
CA LEU A 140 0.27 -24.45 3.47
C LEU A 140 -0.43 -24.99 2.21
N HIS A 141 -1.60 -24.45 1.88
CA HIS A 141 -2.36 -24.80 0.67
C HIS A 141 -2.13 -23.73 -0.40
N LEU A 142 -0.98 -23.80 -1.06
CA LEU A 142 -0.69 -23.03 -2.28
C LEU A 142 -1.30 -23.66 -3.54
N ALA A 143 -2.18 -24.66 -3.39
CA ALA A 143 -2.87 -25.36 -4.46
C ALA A 143 -4.37 -25.00 -4.48
N PRO A 144 -4.98 -24.81 -5.66
CA PRO A 144 -6.40 -24.47 -5.76
C PRO A 144 -7.23 -25.61 -5.19
N SER A 145 -7.91 -25.35 -4.07
CA SER A 145 -8.86 -26.28 -3.44
C SER A 145 -10.12 -25.53 -3.08
N SER A 146 -11.28 -26.13 -3.37
CA SER A 146 -12.59 -25.54 -3.09
C SER A 146 -12.89 -25.49 -1.60
N GLN A 147 -12.13 -26.27 -0.81
CA GLN A 147 -12.29 -26.41 0.64
C GLN A 147 -11.63 -25.27 1.43
N PHE A 148 -10.60 -24.62 0.88
CA PHE A 148 -9.83 -23.59 1.59
C PHE A 148 -9.74 -22.32 0.73
N ARG A 149 -10.35 -21.23 1.21
CA ARG A 149 -10.28 -19.89 0.62
C ARG A 149 -9.48 -18.95 1.50
N TYR A 150 -8.82 -17.97 0.89
CA TYR A 150 -8.07 -16.98 1.65
C TYR A 150 -9.03 -16.02 2.39
N ALA A 151 -8.99 -15.99 3.73
CA ALA A 151 -9.77 -15.04 4.51
C ALA A 151 -9.28 -13.60 4.27
N PHE A 152 -10.22 -12.67 4.09
CA PHE A 152 -9.90 -11.25 3.96
C PHE A 152 -9.10 -10.76 5.19
N PRO A 153 -7.95 -10.08 5.02
CA PRO A 153 -7.18 -9.54 6.13
C PRO A 153 -8.04 -8.64 7.02
N TYR A 154 -7.86 -8.72 8.34
CA TYR A 154 -8.62 -7.94 9.33
C TYR A 154 -10.11 -8.27 9.41
N ARG A 155 -10.58 -9.41 8.87
CA ARG A 155 -11.98 -9.85 9.04
C ARG A 155 -12.44 -9.88 10.50
N SER A 156 -11.57 -10.33 11.41
CA SER A 156 -11.84 -10.34 12.86
C SER A 156 -11.92 -8.93 13.49
N ALA A 157 -11.38 -7.91 12.81
CA ALA A 157 -11.49 -6.51 13.19
C ALA A 157 -12.64 -5.78 12.48
N LEU A 158 -13.32 -6.42 11.52
CA LEU A 158 -14.52 -5.84 10.91
C LEU A 158 -15.62 -5.77 11.96
N PRO A 159 -16.36 -4.64 12.07
CA PRO A 159 -17.54 -4.57 12.90
C PRO A 159 -18.51 -5.69 12.54
N SER A 160 -19.17 -6.28 13.54
CA SER A 160 -20.18 -7.31 13.34
C SER A 160 -21.24 -6.82 12.35
N ILE A 161 -21.22 -7.35 11.13
CA ILE A 161 -22.18 -6.96 10.10
C ILE A 161 -23.53 -7.59 10.47
N PRO A 162 -24.62 -6.81 10.53
CA PRO A 162 -25.93 -7.35 10.88
C PRO A 162 -26.31 -8.53 10.00
N VAL A 163 -26.77 -9.62 10.62
CA VAL A 163 -27.28 -10.79 9.90
C VAL A 163 -28.45 -10.36 9.02
N GLY A 164 -28.31 -10.54 7.71
CA GLY A 164 -29.31 -10.13 6.71
C GLY A 164 -28.99 -8.86 5.92
N THR A 165 -27.86 -8.19 6.16
CA THR A 165 -27.39 -7.11 5.27
C THR A 165 -27.07 -7.68 3.89
N LYS A 166 -27.98 -7.47 2.93
CA LYS A 166 -27.75 -7.78 1.51
C LYS A 166 -26.95 -6.65 0.88
N SER A 167 -25.73 -6.95 0.47
CA SER A 167 -24.88 -6.05 -0.30
C SER A 167 -24.16 -6.88 -1.36
N ALA A 168 -24.08 -6.36 -2.57
CA ALA A 168 -23.37 -7.03 -3.66
C ALA A 168 -21.88 -7.30 -3.33
N TYR A 169 -21.29 -6.54 -2.40
CA TYR A 169 -19.95 -6.80 -1.86
C TYR A 169 -19.93 -7.91 -0.82
N MET A 170 -20.99 -8.07 -0.02
CA MET A 170 -21.11 -9.14 0.98
C MET A 170 -21.39 -10.50 0.34
N GLU A 171 -22.03 -10.47 -0.84
CA GLU A 171 -22.20 -11.63 -1.72
C GLU A 171 -20.93 -11.90 -2.58
N ALA A 172 -19.90 -11.06 -2.48
CA ALA A 172 -18.66 -11.29 -3.19
C ALA A 172 -17.89 -12.47 -2.59
N LEU A 173 -17.36 -13.33 -3.47
CA LEU A 173 -16.63 -14.55 -3.14
C LEU A 173 -15.46 -14.33 -2.15
N ALA A 174 -14.89 -13.11 -2.10
CA ALA A 174 -13.82 -12.72 -1.18
C ALA A 174 -14.24 -12.65 0.31
N LEU A 175 -15.55 -12.55 0.60
CA LEU A 175 -16.09 -12.52 1.96
C LEU A 175 -16.82 -13.81 2.37
N GLU A 176 -17.12 -14.69 1.42
CA GLU A 176 -17.63 -16.04 1.70
C GLU A 176 -16.55 -16.85 2.43
N ALA A 177 -16.84 -17.24 3.68
CA ALA A 177 -15.91 -18.02 4.49
C ALA A 177 -15.80 -19.46 3.94
N PRO A 178 -14.59 -20.04 3.85
CA PRO A 178 -14.47 -21.48 3.97
C PRO A 178 -14.74 -21.82 5.43
N TYR A 179 -15.73 -22.68 5.72
CA TYR A 179 -16.03 -23.11 7.08
C TYR A 179 -14.85 -23.89 7.68
N PRO A 180 -14.12 -23.39 8.69
CA PRO A 180 -13.14 -24.18 9.41
C PRO A 180 -13.89 -24.76 10.63
N GLY A 181 -14.58 -25.89 10.46
CA GLY A 181 -15.25 -26.50 11.61
C GLY A 181 -16.26 -27.61 11.37
N GLN A 182 -16.65 -27.88 10.13
CA GLN A 182 -17.38 -29.13 9.84
C GLN A 182 -16.38 -30.16 9.34
N GLU A 183 -16.19 -31.24 10.10
CA GLU A 183 -15.80 -32.50 9.47
C GLU A 183 -16.77 -32.74 8.31
N PRO A 184 -16.30 -33.01 7.09
CA PRO A 184 -17.19 -33.29 5.97
C PRO A 184 -18.09 -34.46 6.38
N SER A 185 -19.37 -34.17 6.64
CA SER A 185 -20.36 -35.21 6.95
C SER A 185 -20.61 -36.13 5.76
N GLU A 186 -20.09 -35.77 4.58
CA GLU A 186 -20.07 -36.57 3.37
C GLU A 186 -18.68 -36.47 2.73
N PRO A 187 -18.19 -37.52 2.05
CA PRO A 187 -16.96 -37.44 1.26
C PRO A 187 -17.15 -36.39 0.17
N CYS A 188 -16.60 -35.20 0.40
CA CYS A 188 -16.71 -34.10 -0.55
C CYS A 188 -15.89 -34.48 -1.79
N ASP A 189 -16.58 -34.65 -2.92
CA ASP A 189 -15.94 -34.95 -4.20
C ASP A 189 -14.86 -33.90 -4.49
N TYR A 190 -13.61 -34.36 -4.61
CA TYR A 190 -12.52 -33.57 -5.15
C TYR A 190 -12.86 -33.24 -6.60
N GLN A 191 -13.53 -32.12 -6.84
CA GLN A 191 -13.62 -31.57 -8.18
C GLN A 191 -12.33 -30.79 -8.45
N PRO A 192 -11.53 -31.17 -9.46
CA PRO A 192 -10.41 -30.37 -9.90
C PRO A 192 -10.95 -28.97 -10.25
N ILE A 193 -10.51 -27.96 -9.51
CA ILE A 193 -10.82 -26.57 -9.88
C ILE A 193 -10.07 -26.28 -11.18
N SER A 194 -10.77 -25.69 -12.14
CA SER A 194 -10.12 -25.17 -13.35
C SER A 194 -9.02 -24.21 -12.95
N ASP A 195 -7.81 -24.39 -13.46
CA ASP A 195 -6.68 -23.51 -13.20
C ASP A 195 -6.98 -22.03 -13.49
N LEU A 196 -7.93 -21.74 -14.39
CA LEU A 196 -8.41 -20.38 -14.68
C LEU A 196 -9.15 -19.72 -13.50
N GLU A 197 -9.68 -20.51 -12.56
CA GLU A 197 -10.36 -20.02 -11.36
C GLU A 197 -9.41 -19.84 -10.16
N ALA A 198 -8.11 -20.13 -10.33
CA ALA A 198 -7.08 -19.95 -9.31
C ALA A 198 -7.16 -18.64 -8.51
N PRO A 199 -7.39 -17.45 -9.12
CA PRO A 199 -7.49 -16.19 -8.37
C PRO A 199 -8.61 -16.15 -7.33
N ARG A 200 -9.63 -17.01 -7.43
CA ARG A 200 -10.72 -17.10 -6.44
C ARG A 200 -10.31 -17.81 -5.16
N TYR A 201 -9.33 -18.71 -5.24
CA TYR A 201 -8.98 -19.63 -4.16
C TYR A 201 -7.58 -19.37 -3.62
N MET A 202 -6.69 -18.80 -4.42
CA MET A 202 -5.31 -18.53 -4.05
C MET A 202 -5.04 -17.04 -3.87
N PRO A 203 -4.24 -16.66 -2.87
CA PRO A 203 -3.97 -15.25 -2.62
C PRO A 203 -3.07 -14.67 -3.70
N TYR A 204 -3.38 -13.45 -4.13
CA TYR A 204 -2.62 -12.76 -5.19
C TYR A 204 -1.13 -12.57 -4.85
N HIS A 205 -0.73 -12.49 -3.58
CA HIS A 205 0.69 -12.40 -3.20
C HIS A 205 1.51 -13.67 -3.51
N SER A 206 0.84 -14.80 -3.78
CA SER A 206 1.48 -16.03 -4.24
C SER A 206 1.65 -16.07 -5.77
N ALA A 207 0.98 -15.17 -6.49
CA ALA A 207 1.06 -15.09 -7.93
C ALA A 207 2.45 -14.61 -8.37
N LYS A 208 2.92 -15.17 -9.48
CA LYS A 208 4.17 -14.79 -10.14
C LYS A 208 3.87 -14.12 -11.47
N LEU A 209 4.56 -13.02 -11.75
CA LEU A 209 4.44 -12.33 -13.03
C LEU A 209 4.97 -13.26 -14.14
N VAL A 210 4.26 -13.31 -15.26
CA VAL A 210 4.70 -14.02 -16.46
C VAL A 210 5.08 -12.96 -17.50
N GLU A 211 6.36 -12.59 -17.51
CA GLU A 211 6.90 -11.57 -18.40
C GLU A 211 8.28 -11.98 -18.94
N PRO A 212 8.34 -12.80 -20.01
CA PRO A 212 9.60 -13.38 -20.51
C PRO A 212 10.65 -12.34 -20.92
N MET A 213 10.21 -11.17 -21.37
CA MET A 213 11.14 -10.09 -21.74
C MET A 213 11.80 -9.47 -20.50
N LEU A 214 11.13 -9.48 -19.35
CA LEU A 214 11.74 -9.02 -18.11
C LEU A 214 12.84 -9.98 -17.66
N ASP A 215 12.65 -11.30 -17.79
CA ASP A 215 13.61 -12.33 -17.37
C ASP A 215 15.00 -12.18 -18.01
N ILE A 216 15.06 -11.61 -19.23
CA ILE A 216 16.32 -11.38 -19.97
C ILE A 216 16.88 -9.97 -19.82
N ALA A 217 16.20 -9.07 -19.08
CA ALA A 217 16.65 -7.71 -18.90
C ALA A 217 17.88 -7.62 -17.98
N THR A 218 18.84 -6.76 -18.32
CA THR A 218 19.96 -6.39 -17.43
C THR A 218 19.63 -5.07 -16.74
N ILE A 219 18.95 -5.12 -15.59
CA ILE A 219 18.40 -3.94 -14.92
C ILE A 219 19.53 -3.11 -14.29
N SER A 220 20.63 -3.74 -13.87
CA SER A 220 21.80 -3.06 -13.29
C SER A 220 22.47 -2.10 -14.27
N ALA A 221 22.25 -2.25 -15.58
CA ALA A 221 22.75 -1.31 -16.59
C ALA A 221 22.08 0.08 -16.49
N TRP A 222 20.94 0.19 -15.79
CA TRP A 222 20.14 1.40 -15.71
C TRP A 222 20.26 2.14 -14.37
N THR A 223 20.95 1.56 -13.38
CA THR A 223 21.11 2.14 -12.04
C THR A 223 22.55 2.02 -11.54
N THR A 224 22.97 2.98 -10.72
CA THR A 224 24.28 2.97 -10.03
C THR A 224 24.16 2.51 -8.57
N VAL A 225 22.94 2.26 -8.08
CA VAL A 225 22.66 2.00 -6.65
C VAL A 225 22.95 0.55 -6.26
N CYS A 226 22.60 -0.40 -7.13
CA CYS A 226 22.67 -1.83 -6.85
C CYS A 226 23.03 -2.60 -8.11
N THR A 227 23.87 -3.62 -7.96
CA THR A 227 24.27 -4.55 -9.05
C THR A 227 23.71 -5.96 -8.87
N ASP A 228 22.98 -6.23 -7.79
CA ASP A 228 22.27 -7.50 -7.57
C ASP A 228 21.05 -7.60 -8.49
N GLU A 229 21.22 -8.26 -9.64
CA GLU A 229 20.15 -8.50 -10.61
C GLU A 229 18.99 -9.28 -10.02
N SER A 230 19.22 -10.25 -9.12
CA SER A 230 18.12 -11.03 -8.53
C SER A 230 17.20 -10.14 -7.70
N LEU A 231 17.79 -9.19 -6.95
CA LEU A 231 17.03 -8.19 -6.22
C LEU A 231 16.31 -7.23 -7.16
N LEU A 232 17.00 -6.71 -8.18
CA LEU A 232 16.42 -5.75 -9.14
C LEU A 232 15.23 -6.35 -9.91
N HIS A 233 15.35 -7.60 -10.37
CA HIS A 233 14.25 -8.34 -11.00
C HIS A 233 13.08 -8.54 -10.04
N SER A 234 13.37 -8.93 -8.79
CA SER A 234 12.34 -9.09 -7.76
C SER A 234 11.60 -7.78 -7.47
N LEU A 235 12.30 -6.64 -7.47
CA LEU A 235 11.70 -5.31 -7.29
C LEU A 235 10.86 -4.92 -8.51
N MET A 236 11.37 -5.12 -9.73
CA MET A 236 10.61 -4.80 -10.94
C MET A 236 9.32 -5.65 -11.04
N GLU A 237 9.41 -6.95 -10.74
CA GLU A 237 8.26 -7.85 -10.63
C GLU A 237 7.24 -7.30 -9.60
N ALA A 238 7.70 -6.94 -8.40
CA ALA A 238 6.84 -6.41 -7.34
C ALA A 238 6.15 -5.09 -7.74
N TYR A 239 6.84 -4.19 -8.43
CA TYR A 239 6.24 -2.96 -8.94
C TYR A 239 5.12 -3.26 -9.94
N ILE A 240 5.39 -4.11 -10.93
CA ILE A 240 4.42 -4.44 -11.98
C ILE A 240 3.18 -5.12 -11.38
N LEU A 241 3.36 -6.05 -10.43
CA LEU A 241 2.25 -6.79 -9.83
C LEU A 241 1.40 -5.97 -8.86
N HIS A 242 2.01 -5.09 -8.06
CA HIS A 242 1.35 -4.50 -6.90
C HIS A 242 1.07 -2.99 -7.04
N ILE A 243 1.81 -2.29 -7.91
CA ILE A 243 1.78 -0.84 -8.02
C ILE A 243 1.24 -0.41 -9.39
N TYR A 244 1.84 -0.93 -10.48
CA TYR A 244 1.56 -0.51 -11.86
C TYR A 244 0.06 -0.57 -12.21
N SER A 245 -0.65 -1.61 -11.78
CA SER A 245 -2.09 -1.77 -12.08
C SER A 245 -2.96 -0.63 -11.53
N ALA A 246 -2.52 0.03 -10.46
CA ALA A 246 -3.21 1.19 -9.90
C ALA A 246 -2.72 2.51 -10.53
N PHE A 247 -1.47 2.53 -11.00
CA PHE A 247 -0.79 3.73 -11.47
C PHE A 247 0.02 3.47 -12.77
N PRO A 248 -0.66 3.20 -13.90
CA PRO A 248 0.01 2.85 -15.16
C PRO A 248 0.50 4.10 -15.90
N PHE A 249 1.48 4.81 -15.33
CA PHE A 249 1.99 6.07 -15.88
C PHE A 249 2.78 5.92 -17.18
N PHE A 250 3.22 4.72 -17.51
CA PHE A 250 3.96 4.39 -18.72
C PHE A 250 3.39 3.13 -19.34
N HIS A 251 3.64 2.91 -20.63
CA HIS A 251 3.21 1.69 -21.30
C HIS A 251 4.18 0.54 -21.00
N LYS A 252 3.74 -0.49 -20.25
CA LYS A 252 4.59 -1.61 -19.79
C LYS A 252 5.40 -2.26 -20.91
N ASP A 253 4.76 -2.66 -22.01
CA ASP A 253 5.46 -3.45 -23.04
C ASP A 253 6.55 -2.66 -23.75
N CYS A 254 6.28 -1.38 -24.08
CA CYS A 254 7.26 -0.46 -24.64
C CYS A 254 8.40 -0.17 -23.66
N PHE A 255 8.10 -0.01 -22.37
CA PHE A 255 9.11 0.19 -21.33
C PHE A 255 10.03 -1.03 -21.20
N ILE A 256 9.48 -2.25 -21.11
CA ILE A 256 10.27 -3.48 -20.95
C ILE A 256 11.11 -3.77 -22.20
N ARG A 257 10.55 -3.59 -23.39
CA ARG A 257 11.31 -3.72 -24.65
C ARG A 257 12.52 -2.78 -24.68
N ASP A 258 12.34 -1.55 -24.24
CA ASP A 258 13.41 -0.55 -24.20
C ASP A 258 14.40 -0.80 -23.05
N LEU A 259 13.93 -1.33 -21.92
CA LEU A 259 14.75 -1.80 -20.79
C LEU A 259 15.74 -2.89 -21.24
N VAL A 260 15.27 -3.86 -22.04
CA VAL A 260 16.10 -4.96 -22.58
C VAL A 260 17.06 -4.47 -23.66
N SER A 261 16.57 -3.67 -24.61
CA SER A 261 17.38 -3.24 -25.77
C SER A 261 18.41 -2.15 -25.43
N GLY A 262 18.32 -1.51 -24.26
CA GLY A 262 19.15 -0.35 -23.92
C GLY A 262 18.66 0.95 -24.57
N SER A 263 17.52 0.92 -25.28
CA SER A 263 16.92 2.08 -25.92
C SER A 263 16.44 3.09 -24.87
N LYS A 264 16.84 4.35 -25.02
CA LYS A 264 16.45 5.44 -24.10
C LYS A 264 15.15 6.15 -24.51
N ARG A 265 14.36 5.53 -25.40
CA ARG A 265 13.19 6.15 -26.02
C ARG A 265 11.98 6.09 -25.10
N PHE A 266 11.67 4.92 -24.57
CA PHE A 266 10.59 4.70 -23.60
C PHE A 266 11.08 4.14 -22.25
N CYS A 267 12.40 3.98 -22.09
CA CYS A 267 13.06 3.65 -20.83
C CYS A 267 14.14 4.71 -20.54
N SER A 268 14.40 4.99 -19.26
CA SER A 268 15.51 5.86 -18.84
C SER A 268 16.00 5.47 -17.46
N SER A 269 17.27 5.73 -17.14
CA SER A 269 17.79 5.50 -15.78
C SER A 269 16.99 6.24 -14.73
N LEU A 270 16.50 7.44 -15.05
CA LEU A 270 15.64 8.22 -14.16
C LEU A 270 14.35 7.44 -13.85
N LEU A 271 13.64 6.96 -14.87
CA LEU A 271 12.39 6.21 -14.70
C LEU A 271 12.63 4.88 -13.99
N VAL A 272 13.69 4.15 -14.35
CA VAL A 272 14.03 2.87 -13.70
C VAL A 272 14.32 3.07 -12.21
N ASN A 273 15.10 4.07 -11.82
CA ASN A 273 15.38 4.33 -10.40
C ASN A 273 14.11 4.76 -9.64
N ALA A 274 13.21 5.55 -10.25
CA ALA A 274 11.93 5.90 -9.62
C ALA A 274 11.04 4.66 -9.42
N VAL A 275 10.96 3.77 -10.43
CA VAL A 275 10.20 2.51 -10.36
C VAL A 275 10.76 1.59 -9.27
N LEU A 276 12.08 1.40 -9.21
CA LEU A 276 12.75 0.58 -8.19
C LEU A 276 12.59 1.16 -6.78
N ALA A 277 12.61 2.48 -6.63
CA ALA A 277 12.35 3.14 -5.36
C ALA A 277 10.93 2.85 -4.86
N HIS A 278 9.93 2.95 -5.74
CA HIS A 278 8.54 2.65 -5.37
C HIS A 278 8.33 1.17 -5.07
N ALA A 279 8.96 0.28 -5.84
CA ALA A 279 8.93 -1.17 -5.63
C ALA A 279 9.35 -1.60 -4.22
N CYS A 280 10.29 -0.88 -3.61
CA CYS A 280 10.78 -1.18 -2.26
C CYS A 280 9.65 -1.11 -1.21
N HIS A 281 8.65 -0.25 -1.40
CA HIS A 281 7.46 -0.19 -0.53
C HIS A 281 6.59 -1.43 -0.63
N ALA A 282 6.45 -1.98 -1.84
CA ALA A 282 5.63 -3.17 -2.10
C ALA A 282 6.32 -4.50 -1.74
N THR A 283 7.60 -4.48 -1.36
CA THR A 283 8.41 -5.69 -1.20
C THR A 283 8.69 -6.00 0.29
N PRO A 284 8.10 -7.05 0.88
CA PRO A 284 8.29 -7.37 2.30
C PRO A 284 9.73 -7.75 2.69
N LYS A 285 10.54 -8.20 1.72
CA LYS A 285 11.94 -8.59 1.92
C LYS A 285 12.86 -7.41 2.22
N ILE A 286 12.44 -6.18 1.92
CA ILE A 286 13.23 -4.98 2.21
C ILE A 286 13.10 -4.65 3.70
N ALA A 287 14.23 -4.76 4.41
CA ALA A 287 14.33 -4.37 5.80
C ALA A 287 14.07 -2.87 5.96
N HIS A 288 13.41 -2.48 7.06
CA HIS A 288 13.12 -1.07 7.36
C HIS A 288 12.39 -0.30 6.25
N ARG A 289 11.61 -0.99 5.39
CA ARG A 289 10.93 -0.37 4.24
C ARG A 289 9.99 0.80 4.60
N ASN A 290 9.49 0.84 5.83
CA ASN A 290 8.65 1.93 6.37
C ASN A 290 9.47 3.17 6.81
N GLU A 291 10.78 3.02 7.04
CA GLU A 291 11.69 4.11 7.41
C GLU A 291 12.16 4.86 6.16
N HIS A 292 11.25 5.56 5.49
CA HIS A 292 11.50 6.23 4.22
C HIS A 292 12.55 7.35 4.26
N TRP A 293 12.89 7.89 5.44
CA TRP A 293 13.97 8.86 5.62
C TRP A 293 15.32 8.24 6.01
N ASN A 294 15.40 6.91 6.13
CA ASN A 294 16.63 6.23 6.48
C ASN A 294 17.57 6.19 5.26
N PRO A 295 18.73 6.88 5.27
CA PRO A 295 19.62 6.92 4.13
C PRO A 295 20.32 5.59 3.83
N GLN A 296 20.24 4.62 4.76
CA GLN A 296 20.77 3.27 4.58
C GLN A 296 19.76 2.33 3.92
N ASN A 297 18.49 2.76 3.77
CA ASN A 297 17.46 1.99 3.09
C ASN A 297 17.67 2.06 1.56
N ILE A 298 17.68 0.91 0.89
CA ILE A 298 17.86 0.83 -0.57
C ILE A 298 16.78 1.61 -1.35
N GLY A 299 15.55 1.67 -0.85
CA GLY A 299 14.48 2.47 -1.44
C GLY A 299 14.77 3.97 -1.40
N TYR A 300 15.39 4.45 -0.32
CA TYR A 300 15.87 5.84 -0.24
C TYR A 300 16.99 6.08 -1.24
N LEU A 301 17.95 5.16 -1.38
CA LEU A 301 19.06 5.29 -2.33
C LEU A 301 18.58 5.37 -3.78
N PHE A 302 17.63 4.52 -4.17
CA PHE A 302 17.00 4.60 -5.50
C PHE A 302 16.28 5.94 -5.71
N LEU A 303 15.53 6.42 -4.71
CA LEU A 303 14.85 7.72 -4.81
C LEU A 303 15.85 8.88 -4.91
N ALA A 304 16.94 8.84 -4.14
CA ALA A 304 18.01 9.83 -4.19
C ALA A 304 18.68 9.85 -5.56
N GLU A 305 18.95 8.67 -6.16
CA GLU A 305 19.50 8.58 -7.51
C GLU A 305 18.52 9.10 -8.57
N ALA A 306 17.22 8.78 -8.46
CA ALA A 306 16.20 9.34 -9.34
C ALA A 306 16.17 10.88 -9.24
N ARG A 307 16.22 11.44 -8.03
CA ARG A 307 16.30 12.90 -7.83
C ARG A 307 17.55 13.51 -8.49
N ARG A 308 18.72 12.90 -8.28
CA ARG A 308 19.99 13.36 -8.87
C ARG A 308 19.92 13.34 -10.41
N LEU A 309 19.36 12.29 -10.99
CA LEU A 309 19.20 12.15 -12.44
C LEU A 309 18.22 13.19 -13.01
N LEU A 310 17.13 13.49 -12.30
CA LEU A 310 16.18 14.54 -12.69
C LEU A 310 16.83 15.93 -12.68
N GLU A 311 17.67 16.22 -11.68
CA GLU A 311 18.41 17.48 -11.57
C GLU A 311 19.46 17.66 -12.69
N LEU A 312 19.99 16.55 -13.20
CA LEU A 312 20.95 16.54 -14.32
C LEU A 312 20.29 16.52 -15.71
N GLU A 313 18.97 16.39 -15.78
CA GLU A 313 18.28 16.29 -17.05
C GLU A 313 18.43 17.58 -17.87
N THR A 314 18.75 17.43 -19.16
CA THR A 314 18.92 18.55 -20.08
C THR A 314 17.59 19.21 -20.42
N ALA A 315 17.62 20.38 -21.07
CA ALA A 315 16.41 21.11 -21.47
C ALA A 315 15.51 20.38 -22.50
N ARG A 316 15.92 19.22 -23.03
CA ARG A 316 15.11 18.43 -23.97
C ARG A 316 13.98 17.71 -23.22
N SER A 317 12.74 17.98 -23.62
CA SER A 317 11.57 17.28 -23.09
C SER A 317 11.60 15.80 -23.49
N LYS A 318 11.46 14.90 -22.51
CA LYS A 318 11.32 13.45 -22.75
C LYS A 318 10.09 12.92 -22.03
N ILE A 319 9.44 11.94 -22.65
CA ILE A 319 8.25 11.30 -22.06
C ILE A 319 8.60 10.57 -20.75
N THR A 320 9.77 9.94 -20.70
CA THR A 320 10.25 9.21 -19.51
C THR A 320 10.49 10.14 -18.31
N THR A 321 10.76 11.43 -18.53
CA THR A 321 10.85 12.44 -17.46
C THR A 321 9.48 12.73 -16.86
N VAL A 322 8.43 12.86 -17.69
CA VAL A 322 7.04 13.02 -17.21
C VAL A 322 6.64 11.80 -16.39
N GLN A 323 6.87 10.61 -16.92
CA GLN A 323 6.52 9.33 -16.28
C GLN A 323 7.26 9.16 -14.95
N ALA A 324 8.57 9.48 -14.90
CA ALA A 324 9.34 9.38 -13.67
C ALA A 324 8.87 10.36 -12.59
N MET A 325 8.55 11.61 -12.96
CA MET A 325 7.99 12.57 -12.00
C MET A 325 6.62 12.12 -11.46
N LEU A 326 5.82 11.40 -12.24
CA LEU A 326 4.56 10.82 -11.76
C LEU A 326 4.78 9.67 -10.76
N VAL A 327 5.73 8.78 -11.03
CA VAL A 327 6.13 7.75 -10.05
C VAL A 327 6.67 8.39 -8.77
N MET A 328 7.54 9.40 -8.89
CA MET A 328 8.07 10.15 -7.75
C MET A 328 6.97 10.89 -6.97
N ASN A 329 5.96 11.42 -7.66
CA ASN A 329 4.80 12.03 -7.00
C ASN A 329 4.11 11.05 -6.06
N ILE A 330 3.84 9.80 -6.50
CA ILE A 330 3.22 8.79 -5.63
C ILE A 330 4.12 8.42 -4.46
N ILE A 331 5.42 8.26 -4.69
CA ILE A 331 6.36 7.95 -3.61
C ILE A 331 6.28 9.04 -2.51
N MET A 332 6.23 10.32 -2.89
CA MET A 332 6.11 11.41 -1.92
C MET A 332 4.74 11.43 -1.20
N ASN A 333 3.65 10.99 -1.86
CA ASN A 333 2.35 10.80 -1.21
C ASN A 333 2.40 9.66 -0.20
N ASP A 334 3.01 8.52 -0.55
CA ASP A 334 3.18 7.38 0.35
C ASP A 334 4.03 7.74 1.58
N HIS A 335 4.92 8.73 1.44
CA HIS A 335 5.72 9.30 2.55
C HIS A 335 4.99 10.38 3.35
N GLY A 336 3.82 10.85 2.90
CA GLY A 336 3.08 11.96 3.53
C GLY A 336 3.76 13.33 3.38
N VAL A 337 4.47 13.56 2.27
CA VAL A 337 5.20 14.81 1.98
C VAL A 337 4.50 15.59 0.87
N ASP A 338 3.29 16.06 1.17
CA ASP A 338 2.36 16.64 0.20
C ASP A 338 2.96 17.80 -0.62
N GLY A 339 3.73 18.68 0.02
CA GLY A 339 4.35 19.81 -0.66
C GLY A 339 5.36 19.40 -1.74
N ALA A 340 6.13 18.34 -1.50
CA ALA A 340 7.07 17.81 -2.49
C ALA A 340 6.35 16.98 -3.56
N SER A 341 5.34 16.20 -3.15
CA SER A 341 4.43 15.49 -4.06
C SER A 341 3.85 16.47 -5.10
N TYR A 342 3.21 17.54 -4.66
CA TYR A 342 2.56 18.50 -5.54
C TYR A 342 3.52 19.14 -6.54
N GLN A 343 4.76 19.45 -6.12
CA GLN A 343 5.79 19.98 -7.02
C GLN A 343 6.13 19.04 -8.17
N TYR A 344 6.21 17.73 -7.92
CA TYR A 344 6.43 16.75 -8.99
C TYR A 344 5.25 16.70 -9.96
N LEU A 345 4.01 16.74 -9.46
CA LEU A 345 2.81 16.77 -10.30
C LEU A 345 2.77 18.04 -11.16
N THR A 346 2.98 19.22 -10.58
CA THR A 346 2.99 20.49 -11.33
C THR A 346 4.05 20.49 -12.43
N LYS A 347 5.25 19.99 -12.15
CA LYS A 347 6.33 19.89 -13.14
C LYS A 347 6.00 18.87 -14.24
N ALA A 348 5.42 17.73 -13.89
CA ALA A 348 4.96 16.73 -14.86
C ALA A 348 3.90 17.29 -15.80
N VAL A 349 2.89 17.99 -15.27
CA VAL A 349 1.85 18.65 -16.07
C VAL A 349 2.45 19.72 -16.98
N ALA A 350 3.34 20.58 -16.46
CA ALA A 350 3.98 21.62 -17.26
C ALA A 350 4.81 21.04 -18.42
N LEU A 351 5.55 19.96 -18.18
CA LEU A 351 6.33 19.28 -19.21
C LEU A 351 5.44 18.58 -20.24
N ALA A 352 4.39 17.88 -19.79
CA ALA A 352 3.41 17.23 -20.67
C ALA A 352 2.70 18.23 -21.59
N LYS A 353 2.30 19.40 -21.06
CA LYS A 353 1.72 20.50 -21.86
C LYS A 353 2.71 21.02 -22.89
N ARG A 354 3.98 21.23 -22.52
CA ARG A 354 5.04 21.66 -23.45
C ARG A 354 5.28 20.65 -24.57
N MET A 355 5.13 19.37 -24.28
CA MET A 355 5.23 18.28 -25.25
C MET A 355 3.97 18.12 -26.12
N GLY A 356 2.90 18.87 -25.86
CA GLY A 356 1.65 18.78 -26.62
C GLY A 356 0.85 17.50 -26.39
N LEU A 357 1.07 16.79 -25.26
CA LEU A 357 0.48 15.46 -25.03
C LEU A 357 -1.05 15.43 -24.95
N PHE A 358 -1.70 16.58 -24.74
CA PHE A 358 -3.16 16.70 -24.59
C PHE A 358 -3.87 17.13 -25.87
N ASN A 359 -3.12 17.52 -26.90
CA ASN A 359 -3.68 18.05 -28.14
C ASN A 359 -3.90 16.92 -29.15
N SER A 360 -4.88 17.08 -30.05
CA SER A 360 -5.01 16.20 -31.20
C SER A 360 -3.75 16.30 -32.07
N PRO A 361 -3.25 15.17 -32.62
CA PRO A 361 -2.22 15.24 -33.63
C PRO A 361 -2.72 16.07 -34.81
N SER A 362 -1.91 17.01 -35.30
CA SER A 362 -2.22 17.72 -36.55
C SER A 362 -2.18 16.72 -37.72
N ASP A 363 -3.08 16.86 -38.70
CA ASP A 363 -3.19 15.97 -39.86
C ASP A 363 -1.85 15.73 -40.58
N ASP A 364 -0.95 16.73 -40.58
CA ASP A 364 0.40 16.64 -41.18
C ASP A 364 1.37 15.70 -40.42
N MET A 365 1.08 15.37 -39.17
CA MET A 365 1.93 14.56 -38.27
C MET A 365 1.47 13.10 -38.14
N GLU A 366 0.27 12.74 -38.62
CA GLU A 366 -0.25 11.37 -38.48
C GLU A 366 0.43 10.35 -39.39
N HIS A 367 1.03 10.77 -40.50
CA HIS A 367 1.58 9.85 -41.49
C HIS A 367 3.01 9.34 -41.17
N ASP A 368 3.72 9.94 -40.21
CA ASP A 368 5.18 9.70 -40.00
C ASP A 368 5.57 9.33 -38.56
N VAL A 369 4.61 9.22 -37.64
CA VAL A 369 4.86 8.89 -36.22
C VAL A 369 4.69 7.41 -35.97
N ASP A 370 5.76 6.75 -35.49
CA ASP A 370 5.73 5.34 -35.06
C ASP A 370 4.52 5.06 -34.12
N PRO A 371 3.68 4.05 -34.42
CA PRO A 371 2.53 3.68 -33.60
C PRO A 371 2.84 3.53 -32.10
N SER A 372 4.04 3.03 -31.76
CA SER A 372 4.43 2.92 -30.34
C SER A 372 4.57 4.28 -29.66
N THR A 373 5.05 5.32 -30.36
CA THR A 373 5.12 6.69 -29.81
C THR A 373 3.73 7.21 -29.52
N LYS A 374 2.80 7.06 -30.49
CA LYS A 374 1.42 7.55 -30.36
C LYS A 374 0.76 6.95 -29.12
N VAL A 375 0.79 5.62 -29.00
CA VAL A 375 0.22 4.90 -27.85
C VAL A 375 0.88 5.31 -26.52
N VAL A 376 2.22 5.39 -26.45
CA VAL A 376 2.90 5.78 -25.21
C VAL A 376 2.53 7.20 -24.77
N CYS A 377 2.44 8.14 -25.71
CA CYS A 377 2.02 9.51 -25.43
C CYS A 377 0.57 9.57 -24.94
N GLU A 378 -0.36 8.89 -25.62
CA GLU A 378 -1.77 8.83 -25.24
C GLU A 378 -1.97 8.21 -23.85
N VAL A 379 -1.36 7.05 -23.59
CA VAL A 379 -1.43 6.37 -22.29
C VAL A 379 -0.89 7.29 -21.19
N THR A 380 0.24 7.95 -21.42
CA THR A 380 0.83 8.86 -20.43
C THR A 380 -0.07 10.06 -20.17
N ALA A 381 -0.67 10.64 -21.22
CA ALA A 381 -1.58 11.79 -21.11
C ALA A 381 -2.84 11.43 -20.32
N TRP A 382 -3.49 10.31 -20.65
CA TRP A 382 -4.68 9.83 -19.97
C TRP A 382 -4.41 9.38 -18.54
N ALA A 383 -3.30 8.67 -18.28
CA ALA A 383 -2.90 8.28 -16.93
C ALA A 383 -2.62 9.50 -16.04
N LEU A 384 -1.95 10.53 -16.59
CA LEU A 384 -1.72 11.80 -15.90
C LEU A 384 -3.03 12.54 -15.60
N PHE A 385 -3.94 12.62 -16.58
CA PHE A 385 -5.25 13.26 -16.41
C PHE A 385 -6.11 12.54 -15.36
N ALA A 386 -6.13 11.22 -15.37
CA ALA A 386 -6.84 10.45 -14.35
C ALA A 386 -6.20 10.62 -12.95
N TRP A 387 -4.87 10.56 -12.87
CA TRP A 387 -4.16 10.69 -11.60
C TRP A 387 -4.31 12.07 -10.95
N GLN A 388 -4.34 13.16 -11.72
CA GLN A 388 -4.65 14.46 -11.11
C GLN A 388 -6.05 14.48 -10.49
N GLY A 389 -7.02 13.72 -11.01
CA GLY A 389 -8.36 13.62 -10.43
C GLY A 389 -8.32 13.06 -9.01
N VAL A 390 -7.46 12.05 -8.79
CA VAL A 390 -7.16 11.51 -7.45
C VAL A 390 -6.61 12.61 -6.57
N MET A 391 -5.57 13.29 -7.03
CA MET A 391 -4.85 14.30 -6.26
C MET A 391 -5.73 15.49 -5.92
N SER A 392 -6.49 16.02 -6.87
CA SER A 392 -7.47 17.09 -6.66
C SER A 392 -8.56 16.70 -5.66
N SER A 393 -9.03 15.46 -5.71
CA SER A 393 -10.04 14.96 -4.78
C SER A 393 -9.49 14.79 -3.35
N MET A 394 -8.24 14.32 -3.22
CA MET A 394 -7.59 14.12 -1.91
C MET A 394 -7.10 15.43 -1.29
N LEU A 395 -6.54 16.34 -2.09
CA LEU A 395 -5.99 17.62 -1.62
C LEU A 395 -7.03 18.75 -1.59
N TYR A 396 -8.24 18.52 -2.12
CA TYR A 396 -9.29 19.53 -2.27
C TYR A 396 -8.82 20.75 -3.08
N GLU A 397 -8.03 20.49 -4.13
CA GLU A 397 -7.47 21.50 -5.02
C GLU A 397 -8.03 21.39 -6.44
N PRO A 398 -8.13 22.51 -7.19
CA PRO A 398 -8.53 22.45 -8.60
C PRO A 398 -7.54 21.62 -9.43
N PRO A 399 -8.03 20.93 -10.47
CA PRO A 399 -7.15 20.21 -11.38
C PRO A 399 -6.27 21.18 -12.17
N LEU A 400 -5.04 20.74 -12.46
CA LEU A 400 -4.06 21.52 -13.22
C LEU A 400 -4.32 21.47 -14.72
N ILE A 401 -5.04 20.45 -15.18
CA ILE A 401 -5.50 20.24 -16.55
C ILE A 401 -7.04 20.22 -16.49
N THR A 402 -7.68 21.21 -17.11
CA THR A 402 -9.14 21.41 -17.04
C THR A 402 -9.88 20.62 -18.11
N GLU A 403 -9.26 20.43 -19.28
CA GLU A 403 -9.86 19.69 -20.39
C GLU A 403 -9.20 18.32 -20.51
N PRO A 404 -9.97 17.25 -20.80
CA PRO A 404 -9.38 15.93 -21.05
C PRO A 404 -8.44 15.95 -22.25
N PRO A 405 -7.52 14.97 -22.38
CA PRO A 405 -6.78 14.77 -23.62
C PRO A 405 -7.74 14.68 -24.82
N GLN A 406 -7.41 15.34 -25.93
CA GLN A 406 -8.25 15.36 -27.13
C GLN A 406 -8.21 14.03 -27.92
N THR A 407 -7.25 13.15 -27.61
CA THR A 407 -7.20 11.79 -28.13
C THR A 407 -8.15 10.88 -27.34
N SER A 408 -8.80 9.92 -28.01
CA SER A 408 -9.62 8.91 -27.33
C SER A 408 -8.77 7.72 -26.89
N TYR A 409 -9.16 7.05 -25.80
CA TYR A 409 -8.69 5.68 -25.53
C TYR A 409 -9.61 4.67 -26.22
N PRO A 410 -9.07 3.61 -26.84
CA PRO A 410 -9.82 2.65 -27.66
C PRO A 410 -10.65 1.67 -26.83
N ASP A 411 -11.50 0.87 -27.48
CA ASP A 411 -12.06 -0.31 -26.84
C ASP A 411 -10.94 -1.32 -26.51
N PRO A 412 -10.82 -1.82 -25.25
CA PRO A 412 -9.83 -2.80 -24.86
C PRO A 412 -9.89 -4.11 -25.65
N LEU A 413 -11.05 -4.48 -26.20
CA LEU A 413 -11.21 -5.67 -27.05
C LEU A 413 -10.68 -5.44 -28.47
N GLU A 414 -10.76 -4.20 -28.97
CA GLU A 414 -10.29 -3.83 -30.31
C GLU A 414 -8.79 -3.52 -30.34
N MET A 415 -8.28 -2.83 -29.32
CA MET A 415 -6.85 -2.49 -29.21
C MET A 415 -6.25 -2.86 -27.83
N PRO A 416 -6.09 -4.16 -27.53
CA PRO A 416 -5.52 -4.63 -26.26
C PRO A 416 -4.11 -4.09 -25.96
N PHE A 417 -3.31 -3.85 -27.00
CA PHE A 417 -1.94 -3.34 -26.88
C PHE A 417 -1.90 -2.04 -26.08
N TRP A 418 -2.85 -1.11 -26.32
CA TRP A 418 -2.89 0.21 -25.67
C TRP A 418 -2.83 0.14 -24.14
N TYR A 419 -3.43 -0.89 -23.56
CA TYR A 419 -3.56 -1.02 -22.11
C TYR A 419 -2.43 -1.81 -21.45
N SER A 420 -1.70 -2.62 -22.21
CA SER A 420 -0.75 -3.65 -21.72
C SER A 420 -1.37 -4.59 -20.67
N ASP A 421 -1.59 -5.85 -21.04
CA ASP A 421 -2.15 -6.83 -20.09
C ASP A 421 -1.10 -7.34 -19.08
N LEU A 422 -1.56 -7.66 -17.86
CA LEU A 422 -0.73 -8.32 -16.85
C LEU A 422 -1.10 -9.79 -16.80
N ARG A 423 -0.08 -10.64 -16.90
CA ARG A 423 -0.24 -12.10 -16.90
C ARG A 423 0.45 -12.68 -15.68
N VAL A 424 -0.26 -13.54 -14.97
CA VAL A 424 0.23 -14.16 -13.73
C VAL A 424 0.08 -15.67 -13.76
N ARG A 425 0.95 -16.36 -13.03
CA ARG A 425 0.85 -17.80 -12.78
C ARG A 425 0.87 -18.03 -11.27
N TYR A 426 -0.04 -18.88 -10.80
CA TYR A 426 -0.05 -19.30 -9.41
C TYR A 426 0.79 -20.57 -9.21
N PRO A 427 1.38 -20.82 -8.03
CA PRO A 427 2.36 -21.90 -7.84
C PRO A 427 1.88 -23.31 -8.21
N SER A 428 0.58 -23.57 -8.12
CA SER A 428 -0.02 -24.88 -8.41
C SER A 428 -0.87 -24.91 -9.69
N SER A 429 -0.92 -23.79 -10.41
CA SER A 429 -1.63 -23.67 -11.68
C SER A 429 -0.63 -23.79 -12.83
N GLN A 430 -0.93 -24.63 -13.81
CA GLN A 430 -0.14 -24.73 -15.04
C GLN A 430 -0.47 -23.59 -16.02
N GLU A 431 -1.66 -23.01 -15.88
CA GLU A 431 -2.17 -21.96 -16.74
C GLU A 431 -1.61 -20.57 -16.42
N VAL A 432 -1.50 -19.76 -17.47
CA VAL A 432 -1.19 -18.33 -17.35
C VAL A 432 -2.49 -17.56 -17.41
N ILE A 433 -2.75 -16.77 -16.37
CA ILE A 433 -4.02 -16.09 -16.15
C ILE A 433 -3.84 -14.61 -16.44
N SER A 434 -4.70 -14.06 -17.29
CA SER A 434 -4.81 -12.61 -17.48
C SER A 434 -5.48 -11.99 -16.26
N THR A 435 -4.98 -10.84 -15.81
CA THR A 435 -5.64 -10.07 -14.75
C THR A 435 -6.76 -9.17 -15.26
N SER A 436 -7.09 -9.21 -16.56
CA SER A 436 -7.98 -8.25 -17.22
C SER A 436 -7.61 -6.79 -16.91
N ASN A 437 -6.29 -6.48 -16.85
CA ASN A 437 -5.83 -5.16 -16.41
C ASN A 437 -6.37 -4.05 -17.32
N HIS A 438 -6.56 -4.36 -18.60
CA HIS A 438 -7.11 -3.45 -19.60
C HIS A 438 -8.52 -2.95 -19.26
N GLN A 439 -9.42 -3.81 -18.75
CA GLN A 439 -10.76 -3.40 -18.35
C GLN A 439 -10.72 -2.50 -17.12
N THR A 440 -9.90 -2.89 -16.13
CA THR A 440 -9.71 -2.12 -14.89
C THR A 440 -9.16 -0.73 -15.19
N PHE A 441 -8.17 -0.64 -16.09
CA PHE A 441 -7.56 0.63 -16.44
C PHE A 441 -8.53 1.53 -17.22
N LYS A 442 -9.31 1.01 -18.18
CA LYS A 442 -10.36 1.81 -18.84
C LYS A 442 -11.37 2.37 -17.84
N ALA A 443 -11.90 1.51 -16.97
CA ALA A 443 -12.85 1.94 -15.95
C ALA A 443 -12.24 3.01 -15.03
N TYR A 444 -10.97 2.87 -14.65
CA TYR A 444 -10.24 3.87 -13.89
C TYR A 444 -10.15 5.22 -14.61
N LEU A 445 -9.84 5.24 -15.91
CA LEU A 445 -9.78 6.47 -16.71
C LEU A 445 -11.14 7.18 -16.77
N GLU A 446 -12.20 6.44 -17.07
CA GLU A 446 -13.57 6.95 -17.14
C GLU A 446 -14.03 7.55 -15.81
N PHE A 447 -13.78 6.84 -14.70
CA PHE A 447 -14.12 7.31 -13.36
C PHE A 447 -13.45 8.65 -13.04
N TRP A 448 -12.14 8.71 -13.23
CA TRP A 448 -11.39 9.91 -12.87
C TRP A 448 -11.63 11.07 -13.84
N ALA A 449 -12.06 10.81 -15.08
CA ALA A 449 -12.54 11.89 -15.95
C ALA A 449 -13.77 12.59 -15.35
N ILE A 450 -14.76 11.82 -14.85
CA ILE A 450 -15.92 12.39 -14.14
C ILE A 450 -15.47 13.19 -12.90
N PHE A 451 -14.53 12.65 -12.13
CA PHE A 451 -14.05 13.32 -10.91
C PHE A 451 -13.20 14.57 -11.17
N ASN A 452 -12.52 14.66 -12.31
CA ASN A 452 -11.86 15.91 -12.72
C ASN A 452 -12.88 17.03 -12.99
N ASP A 453 -14.02 16.72 -13.62
CA ASP A 453 -15.10 17.70 -13.81
C ASP A 453 -15.68 18.13 -12.45
N ILE A 454 -15.92 17.16 -11.56
CA ILE A 454 -16.39 17.42 -10.20
C ILE A 454 -15.42 18.34 -9.47
N ALA A 455 -14.12 18.05 -9.50
CA ALA A 455 -13.09 18.83 -8.83
C ALA A 455 -12.98 20.25 -9.40
N SER A 456 -13.11 20.41 -10.72
CA SER A 456 -13.10 21.71 -11.40
C SER A 456 -14.21 22.63 -10.92
N VAL A 457 -15.39 22.09 -10.64
CA VAL A 457 -16.53 22.86 -10.11
C VAL A 457 -16.46 23.00 -8.58
N SER A 458 -15.97 21.99 -7.88
CA SER A 458 -15.98 21.93 -6.41
C SER A 458 -14.89 22.79 -5.76
N PHE A 459 -13.76 22.99 -6.45
CA PHE A 459 -12.59 23.70 -5.90
C PHE A 459 -12.20 24.93 -6.75
N PRO A 460 -13.13 25.87 -7.02
CA PRO A 460 -12.83 27.02 -7.85
C PRO A 460 -11.76 27.91 -7.18
N PRO A 461 -10.77 28.42 -7.94
CA PRO A 461 -9.72 29.25 -7.37
C PRO A 461 -10.31 30.52 -6.75
N GLY A 462 -10.14 30.67 -5.43
CA GLY A 462 -10.49 31.89 -4.69
C GLY A 462 -11.99 32.15 -4.49
N ARG A 463 -12.86 31.13 -4.59
CA ARG A 463 -14.30 31.23 -4.30
C ARG A 463 -14.76 30.17 -3.29
N ASP A 464 -15.87 30.45 -2.61
CA ASP A 464 -16.52 29.49 -1.72
C ASP A 464 -17.04 28.28 -2.50
N ARG A 465 -16.92 27.10 -1.88
CA ARG A 465 -17.39 25.83 -2.42
C ARG A 465 -18.88 25.93 -2.74
N SER A 466 -19.25 25.86 -4.01
CA SER A 466 -20.65 25.74 -4.41
C SER A 466 -20.77 25.12 -5.79
N PHE A 467 -21.45 23.98 -5.87
CA PHE A 467 -22.08 23.50 -7.10
C PHE A 467 -23.59 23.50 -6.88
N SER A 468 -24.36 23.78 -7.94
CA SER A 468 -25.81 23.78 -7.86
C SER A 468 -26.36 22.38 -7.61
N LEU A 469 -27.58 22.29 -7.07
CA LEU A 469 -28.29 21.00 -6.96
C LEU A 469 -28.38 20.29 -8.33
N SER A 470 -28.56 21.04 -9.41
CA SER A 470 -28.58 20.47 -10.77
C SER A 470 -27.24 19.86 -11.16
N GLN A 471 -26.12 20.49 -10.83
CA GLN A 471 -24.77 19.94 -11.04
C GLN A 471 -24.54 18.69 -10.18
N ALA A 472 -24.97 18.72 -8.92
CA ALA A 472 -24.88 17.56 -8.02
C ALA A 472 -25.62 16.34 -8.59
N VAL A 473 -26.86 16.56 -9.08
CA VAL A 473 -27.70 15.52 -9.68
C VAL A 473 -27.08 14.99 -10.96
N ASP A 474 -26.52 15.85 -11.82
CA ASP A 474 -25.82 15.44 -13.04
C ASP A 474 -24.60 14.57 -12.73
N PHE A 475 -23.72 15.01 -11.82
CA PHE A 475 -22.54 14.24 -11.43
C PHE A 475 -22.91 12.89 -10.79
N TYR A 476 -23.95 12.86 -9.97
CA TYR A 476 -24.48 11.62 -9.42
C TYR A 476 -25.01 10.68 -10.51
N ALA A 477 -25.78 11.19 -11.46
CA ALA A 477 -26.31 10.40 -12.58
C ALA A 477 -25.19 9.83 -13.47
N ARG A 478 -24.17 10.64 -13.78
CA ARG A 478 -22.98 10.20 -14.54
C ARG A 478 -22.21 9.11 -13.80
N SER A 479 -21.93 9.31 -12.51
CA SER A 479 -21.20 8.34 -11.68
C SER A 479 -21.97 7.02 -11.56
N ARG A 480 -23.29 7.09 -11.41
CA ARG A 480 -24.16 5.92 -11.32
C ARG A 480 -24.24 5.16 -12.65
N SER A 481 -24.44 5.87 -13.75
CA SER A 481 -24.48 5.29 -15.11
C SER A 481 -23.16 4.57 -15.43
N TRP A 482 -22.03 5.21 -15.10
CA TRP A 482 -20.72 4.60 -15.23
C TRP A 482 -20.58 3.31 -14.39
N PHE A 483 -21.00 3.34 -13.12
CA PHE A 483 -20.92 2.17 -12.24
C PHE A 483 -21.81 1.01 -12.72
N GLU A 484 -23.04 1.30 -13.13
CA GLU A 484 -23.98 0.32 -13.67
C GLU A 484 -23.51 -0.25 -15.02
N GLY A 485 -22.74 0.52 -15.79
CA GLY A 485 -22.13 0.13 -17.07
C GLY A 485 -20.82 -0.64 -16.97
N LEU A 486 -20.30 -0.92 -15.76
CA LEU A 486 -19.06 -1.67 -15.61
C LEU A 486 -19.15 -3.09 -16.19
N PRO A 487 -18.08 -3.59 -16.84
CA PRO A 487 -18.00 -4.97 -17.28
C PRO A 487 -18.25 -6.00 -16.17
N ASN A 488 -18.70 -7.19 -16.57
CA ASN A 488 -19.10 -8.25 -15.65
C ASN A 488 -18.02 -8.64 -14.64
N ASP A 489 -16.75 -8.70 -15.04
CA ASP A 489 -15.60 -9.04 -14.20
C ASP A 489 -15.22 -7.93 -13.20
N LEU A 490 -15.69 -6.70 -13.41
CA LEU A 490 -15.53 -5.58 -12.50
C LEU A 490 -16.73 -5.38 -11.57
N GLN A 491 -17.81 -6.16 -11.72
CA GLN A 491 -18.97 -6.07 -10.83
C GLN A 491 -18.64 -6.55 -9.41
N PRO A 492 -19.18 -5.92 -8.34
CA PRO A 492 -18.87 -6.21 -6.94
C PRO A 492 -18.77 -7.69 -6.56
N GLY A 493 -19.72 -8.52 -7.03
CA GLY A 493 -19.77 -9.95 -6.69
C GLY A 493 -18.72 -10.83 -7.39
N LYS A 494 -18.00 -10.31 -8.40
CA LYS A 494 -17.06 -11.08 -9.24
C LYS A 494 -15.60 -10.66 -9.06
N ILE A 495 -15.32 -9.75 -8.13
CA ILE A 495 -13.98 -9.25 -7.82
C ILE A 495 -13.14 -10.35 -7.18
N VAL A 496 -11.97 -10.61 -7.75
CA VAL A 496 -11.02 -11.62 -7.24
C VAL A 496 -9.58 -11.11 -7.18
N LEU A 497 -9.29 -9.97 -7.85
CA LEU A 497 -7.95 -9.41 -7.94
C LEU A 497 -7.81 -8.08 -7.17
N PRO A 498 -6.61 -7.76 -6.64
CA PRO A 498 -6.39 -6.50 -5.93
C PRO A 498 -6.65 -5.24 -6.75
N CYS A 499 -6.38 -5.24 -8.06
CA CYS A 499 -6.63 -4.08 -8.93
C CYS A 499 -8.13 -3.75 -9.02
N GLN A 500 -8.96 -4.78 -9.17
CA GLN A 500 -10.42 -4.68 -9.17
C GLN A 500 -10.94 -4.19 -7.81
N LEU A 501 -10.40 -4.74 -6.72
CA LEU A 501 -10.75 -4.32 -5.36
C LEU A 501 -10.36 -2.85 -5.09
N LYS A 502 -9.18 -2.41 -5.54
CA LYS A 502 -8.72 -1.02 -5.40
C LYS A 502 -9.65 -0.06 -6.14
N LEU A 503 -10.01 -0.38 -7.39
CA LEU A 503 -10.98 0.40 -8.16
C LEU A 503 -12.28 0.54 -7.36
N GLN A 504 -12.78 -0.56 -6.81
CA GLN A 504 -14.04 -0.60 -6.07
C GLN A 504 -13.98 0.15 -4.73
N TYR A 505 -12.86 0.05 -4.01
CA TYR A 505 -12.63 0.86 -2.82
C TYR A 505 -12.66 2.35 -3.14
N VAL A 506 -11.94 2.77 -4.19
CA VAL A 506 -11.88 4.16 -4.65
C VAL A 506 -13.28 4.67 -5.01
N ILE A 507 -14.06 3.90 -5.77
CA ILE A 507 -15.45 4.25 -6.10
C ILE A 507 -16.26 4.49 -4.83
N ASN A 508 -16.31 3.52 -3.93
CA ASN A 508 -17.16 3.62 -2.74
C ASN A 508 -16.72 4.74 -1.80
N PHE A 509 -15.40 4.93 -1.62
CA PHE A 509 -14.85 6.00 -0.80
C PHE A 509 -15.21 7.37 -1.38
N CYS A 510 -14.90 7.58 -2.66
CA CYS A 510 -15.15 8.86 -3.33
C CYS A 510 -16.65 9.15 -3.46
N SER A 511 -17.49 8.16 -3.78
CA SER A 511 -18.95 8.33 -3.84
C SER A 511 -19.55 8.61 -2.46
N SER A 512 -19.07 7.96 -1.39
CA SER A 512 -19.56 8.21 -0.03
C SER A 512 -19.14 9.58 0.47
N CYS A 513 -17.88 9.97 0.27
CA CYS A 513 -17.40 11.31 0.60
C CYS A 513 -18.16 12.37 -0.21
N PHE A 514 -18.38 12.15 -1.51
CA PHE A 514 -19.13 13.06 -2.38
C PHE A 514 -20.60 13.21 -1.97
N LEU A 515 -21.30 12.10 -1.66
CA LEU A 515 -22.68 12.11 -1.16
C LEU A 515 -22.80 12.84 0.18
N ILE A 516 -21.87 12.60 1.11
CA ILE A 516 -21.91 13.26 2.43
C ILE A 516 -21.64 14.77 2.29
N ALA A 517 -20.70 15.17 1.44
CA ALA A 517 -20.39 16.57 1.19
C ALA A 517 -21.53 17.33 0.51
N SER A 518 -22.11 16.72 -0.52
CA SER A 518 -23.17 17.32 -1.34
C SER A 518 -24.49 17.44 -0.59
N VAL A 519 -24.82 16.47 0.28
CA VAL A 519 -26.09 16.47 1.02
C VAL A 519 -26.05 17.40 2.23
N PHE A 520 -24.92 17.50 2.93
CA PHE A 520 -24.88 18.19 4.22
C PHE A 520 -24.26 19.58 4.19
N ASN A 521 -23.58 20.00 3.11
CA ASN A 521 -22.87 21.28 3.08
C ASN A 521 -21.93 21.47 4.28
N ILE A 522 -21.49 20.34 4.87
CA ILE A 522 -20.57 20.31 6.00
C ILE A 522 -19.18 20.33 5.40
N GLY A 523 -18.40 21.36 5.71
CA GLY A 523 -16.98 21.37 5.41
C GLY A 523 -16.34 20.09 5.97
N PHE A 524 -15.65 19.33 5.11
CA PHE A 524 -14.83 18.20 5.52
C PHE A 524 -13.83 18.67 6.59
N PHE A 525 -13.83 17.99 7.75
CA PHE A 525 -12.88 18.21 8.84
C PHE A 525 -11.62 17.39 8.66
#